data_AF-A0A529HRM3-F1
#
_entry.id   AF-A0A529HRM3-F1
#
_cell.length_a   1.000
_cell.length_b   1.000
_cell.length_c   1.000
_cell.angle_alpha   90.00
_cell.angle_beta   90.00
_cell.angle_gamma   90.00
#
_symmetry.space_group_name_H-M   'P 1'
#
loop_
_entity.id
_entity.type
_entity.pdbx_description
1 polymer ?
#
loop_
_entity_poly.entity_id
_entity_poly.type
_entity_poly.pdbx_seq_one_letter_code
_entity_poly.pdbx_strand_id
1 'polypeptide(L)'
;MGQTRFHFTAGKAEADRIFAALDAAFEDEGLPLALLEVDEANDIHEVSLYADGDVDAVAVRINGILADLGLPKQVEREALPDIDWVARSLEGLK
;
A
#
# COMPACT_ATOMS: atom_id res chain seq x y z
N MET A 1 8.43 13.21 -8.79
CA MET A 1 7.60 13.38 -7.58
C MET A 1 7.73 12.09 -6.81
N GLY A 2 7.93 12.13 -5.49
CA GLY A 2 8.07 10.92 -4.70
C GLY A 2 6.76 10.12 -4.64
N GLN A 3 6.88 8.81 -4.47
CA GLN A 3 5.75 7.91 -4.30
C GLN A 3 5.16 8.05 -2.89
N THR A 4 3.84 7.90 -2.74
CA THR A 4 3.18 7.80 -1.43
C THR A 4 2.70 6.38 -1.21
N ARG A 5 3.03 5.81 -0.06
CA ARG A 5 2.54 4.51 0.40
C ARG A 5 1.33 4.70 1.30
N PHE A 6 0.23 4.05 0.94
CA PHE A 6 -0.93 3.85 1.79
C PHE A 6 -0.80 2.50 2.47
N HIS A 7 -0.97 2.44 3.79
CA HIS A 7 -0.90 1.17 4.51
C HIS A 7 -1.88 1.12 5.68
N PHE A 8 -2.28 -0.10 6.03
CA PHE A 8 -3.10 -0.43 7.19
C PHE A 8 -2.97 -1.92 7.50
N THR A 9 -3.33 -2.31 8.72
CA THR A 9 -3.27 -3.70 9.17
C THR A 9 -4.65 -4.32 9.34
N ALA A 10 -4.72 -5.64 9.15
CA ALA A 10 -5.91 -6.43 9.37
C ALA A 10 -5.54 -7.89 9.68
N GLY A 11 -6.51 -8.69 10.14
CA GLY A 11 -6.33 -10.14 10.22
C GLY A 11 -6.26 -10.77 8.82
N LYS A 12 -5.71 -11.98 8.71
CA LYS A 12 -5.45 -12.63 7.41
C LYS A 12 -6.63 -12.60 6.45
N ALA A 13 -7.80 -13.08 6.90
CA ALA A 13 -8.98 -13.20 6.05
C ALA A 13 -9.51 -11.85 5.55
N GLU A 14 -9.46 -10.81 6.39
CA GLU A 14 -9.81 -9.45 5.97
C GLU A 14 -8.77 -8.90 4.99
N ALA A 15 -7.48 -9.09 5.28
CA ALA A 15 -6.39 -8.59 4.47
C ALA A 15 -6.38 -9.21 3.06
N ASP A 16 -6.57 -10.53 2.95
CA ASP A 16 -6.72 -11.24 1.66
C ASP A 16 -7.92 -10.70 0.85
N ARG A 17 -9.06 -10.44 1.50
CA ARG A 17 -10.25 -9.90 0.84
C ARG A 17 -10.06 -8.45 0.38
N ILE A 18 -9.44 -7.63 1.21
CA ILE A 18 -9.13 -6.24 0.89
C ILE A 18 -8.10 -6.17 -0.24
N PHE A 19 -7.05 -7.00 -0.18
CA PHE A 19 -6.02 -7.08 -1.22
C PHE A 19 -6.65 -7.39 -2.58
N ALA A 20 -7.49 -8.43 -2.67
CA ALA A 20 -8.15 -8.79 -3.92
C ALA A 20 -9.05 -7.66 -4.48
N ALA A 21 -9.72 -6.90 -3.60
CA ALA A 21 -10.56 -5.78 -4.02
C ALA A 21 -9.75 -4.57 -4.49
N LEU A 22 -8.61 -4.28 -3.85
CA LEU A 22 -7.70 -3.22 -4.27
C LEU A 22 -6.99 -3.59 -5.57
N ASP A 23 -6.54 -4.83 -5.72
CA ASP A 23 -5.90 -5.34 -6.93
C ASP A 23 -6.83 -5.14 -8.14
N ALA A 24 -8.06 -5.65 -8.06
CA ALA A 24 -9.07 -5.47 -9.10
C ALA A 24 -9.43 -4.01 -9.40
N ALA A 25 -9.31 -3.12 -8.40
CA ALA A 25 -9.67 -1.71 -8.56
C ALA A 25 -8.54 -0.86 -9.17
N PHE A 26 -7.28 -1.27 -9.05
CA PHE A 26 -6.11 -0.48 -9.39
C PHE A 26 -5.14 -1.18 -10.36
N GLU A 27 -5.41 -2.43 -10.77
CA GLU A 27 -4.55 -3.20 -11.69
C GLU A 27 -4.30 -2.48 -13.02
N ASP A 28 -5.31 -1.82 -13.60
CA ASP A 28 -5.20 -1.10 -14.88
C ASP A 28 -4.33 0.16 -14.77
N GLU A 29 -4.26 0.75 -13.57
CA GLU A 29 -3.41 1.89 -13.26
C GLU A 29 -1.96 1.48 -12.97
N GLY A 30 -1.70 0.17 -12.81
CA GLY A 30 -0.37 -0.38 -12.54
C GLY A 30 0.20 0.05 -11.18
N LEU A 31 -0.66 0.42 -10.22
CA LEU A 31 -0.22 0.82 -8.88
C LEU A 31 0.29 -0.41 -8.12
N PRO A 32 1.54 -0.41 -7.61
CA PRO A 32 2.03 -1.53 -6.85
C PRO A 32 1.20 -1.78 -5.59
N LEU A 33 0.89 -3.05 -5.33
CA LEU A 33 0.16 -3.51 -4.16
C LEU A 33 0.94 -4.65 -3.49
N ALA A 34 0.97 -4.64 -2.16
CA ALA A 34 1.65 -5.65 -1.36
C ALA A 34 0.78 -6.10 -0.18
N LEU A 35 0.91 -7.38 0.17
CA LEU A 35 0.33 -8.00 1.37
C LEU A 35 1.45 -8.71 2.11
N LEU A 36 1.77 -8.26 3.32
CA LEU A 36 2.84 -8.82 4.15
C LEU A 36 2.27 -9.30 5.47
N GLU A 37 2.74 -10.43 5.97
CA GLU A 37 2.53 -10.83 7.35
C GLU A 37 3.57 -10.12 8.22
N VAL A 38 3.12 -9.24 9.12
CA VAL A 38 4.01 -8.40 9.94
C VAL A 38 4.10 -8.91 11.38
N ASP A 39 3.13 -9.72 11.81
CA ASP A 39 3.16 -10.42 13.10
C ASP A 39 2.47 -11.79 12.97
N GLU A 40 3.28 -12.84 12.79
CA GLU A 40 2.82 -14.24 12.68
C GLU A 40 2.11 -14.71 13.95
N ALA A 41 2.56 -14.28 15.13
CA ALA A 41 2.01 -14.75 16.40
C ALA A 41 0.58 -14.23 16.63
N ASN A 42 0.26 -13.05 16.10
CA ASN A 42 -1.02 -12.39 16.25
C ASN A 42 -1.87 -12.38 14.95
N ASP A 43 -1.44 -13.09 13.90
CA ASP A 43 -2.11 -13.14 12.58
C ASP A 43 -2.34 -11.73 11.98
N ILE A 44 -1.36 -10.82 12.16
CA ILE A 44 -1.47 -9.45 11.65
C ILE A 44 -0.79 -9.36 10.29
N HIS A 45 -1.60 -8.94 9.33
CA HIS A 45 -1.17 -8.66 7.96
C HIS A 45 -1.29 -7.17 7.66
N GLU A 46 -0.32 -6.67 6.91
CA GLU A 46 -0.30 -5.31 6.39
C GLU A 46 -0.60 -5.32 4.89
N VAL A 47 -1.54 -4.49 4.49
CA VAL A 47 -1.81 -4.20 3.07
C VAL A 47 -1.20 -2.85 2.75
N SER A 48 -0.41 -2.78 1.67
CA SER A 48 0.24 -1.56 1.23
C SER A 48 -0.01 -1.28 -0.25
N LEU A 49 -0.50 -0.10 -0.60
CA LEU A 49 -0.65 0.37 -1.98
C LEU A 49 0.22 1.60 -2.22
N TYR A 50 0.92 1.61 -3.34
CA TYR A 50 1.90 2.63 -3.67
C TYR A 50 1.39 3.47 -4.84
N ALA A 51 1.20 4.76 -4.61
CA ALA A 51 0.69 5.67 -5.62
C ALA A 51 1.66 6.81 -5.90
N ASP A 52 1.74 7.16 -7.17
CA ASP A 52 2.31 8.38 -7.69
C ASP A 52 1.16 9.29 -8.17
N GLY A 53 1.38 10.60 -8.26
CA GLY A 53 0.37 11.55 -8.75
C GLY A 53 -0.68 11.98 -7.72
N ASP A 54 -1.97 11.79 -8.03
CA ASP A 54 -3.10 12.35 -7.25
C ASP A 54 -3.44 11.49 -6.02
N VAL A 55 -2.59 11.63 -4.99
CA VAL A 55 -2.67 10.88 -3.73
C VAL A 55 -4.03 11.01 -3.05
N ASP A 56 -4.68 12.18 -3.12
CA ASP A 56 -5.97 12.38 -2.48
C ASP A 56 -7.11 11.63 -3.18
N ALA A 57 -7.15 11.59 -4.52
CA ALA A 57 -8.11 10.76 -5.24
C ALA A 57 -7.92 9.27 -4.94
N VAL A 58 -6.67 8.79 -4.88
CA VAL A 58 -6.37 7.40 -4.53
C VAL A 58 -6.85 7.09 -3.11
N ALA A 59 -6.59 7.99 -2.14
CA ALA A 59 -7.03 7.80 -0.77
C ALA A 59 -8.57 7.73 -0.64
N VAL A 60 -9.31 8.57 -1.36
CA VAL A 60 -10.78 8.53 -1.39
C VAL A 60 -11.27 7.19 -1.94
N ARG A 61 -10.65 6.68 -3.00
CA ARG A 61 -11.01 5.37 -3.59
C ARG A 61 -10.72 4.21 -2.64
N ILE A 62 -9.55 4.18 -2.00
CA ILE A 62 -9.22 3.14 -1.00
C ILE A 62 -10.28 3.14 0.11
N ASN A 63 -10.60 4.29 0.68
CA ASN A 63 -11.61 4.39 1.74
C ASN A 63 -13.00 3.95 1.26
N GLY A 64 -13.37 4.27 0.02
CA GLY A 64 -14.61 3.81 -0.60
C GLY A 64 -14.69 2.29 -0.72
N ILE A 65 -13.61 1.64 -1.18
CA ILE A 65 -13.51 0.19 -1.31
C ILE A 65 -13.60 -0.48 0.07
N LEU A 66 -12.86 0.03 1.07
CA LEU A 66 -12.91 -0.47 2.44
C LEU A 66 -14.32 -0.36 3.04
N ALA A 67 -15.02 0.74 2.77
CA ALA A 67 -16.39 0.93 3.22
C ALA A 67 -17.38 -0.04 2.55
N ASP A 68 -17.26 -0.25 1.23
CA ASP A 68 -18.11 -1.19 0.47
C ASP A 68 -17.95 -2.65 0.96
N LEU A 69 -16.73 -3.02 1.34
CA LEU A 69 -16.43 -4.32 1.95
C LEU A 69 -16.97 -4.47 3.38
N GLY A 70 -17.41 -3.38 4.01
CA GLY A 70 -17.78 -3.33 5.43
C GLY A 70 -16.59 -3.42 6.38
N LEU A 71 -15.39 -3.07 5.91
CA LEU A 71 -14.12 -3.18 6.62
C LEU A 71 -13.42 -1.81 6.72
N PRO A 72 -14.02 -0.79 7.35
CA PRO A 72 -13.35 0.50 7.50
C PRO A 72 -12.06 0.34 8.31
N LYS A 73 -10.95 0.83 7.77
CA LYS A 73 -9.63 0.85 8.43
C LYS A 73 -9.09 2.28 8.46
N GLN A 74 -8.24 2.56 9.44
CA GLN A 74 -7.45 3.79 9.44
C GLN A 74 -6.30 3.61 8.43
N VAL A 75 -6.42 4.26 7.27
CA VAL A 75 -5.40 4.22 6.22
C VAL A 75 -4.34 5.28 6.52
N GLU A 76 -3.13 4.83 6.82
CA GLU A 76 -1.98 5.71 7.05
C GLU A 76 -1.27 6.03 5.73
N ARG A 77 -0.64 7.21 5.67
CA ARG A 77 0.08 7.71 4.49
C ARG A 77 1.54 7.95 4.84
N GLU A 78 2.43 7.41 4.04
CA GLU A 78 3.88 7.59 4.16
C GLU A 78 4.41 8.14 2.83
N ALA A 79 5.01 9.33 2.85
CA ALA A 79 5.71 9.87 1.69
C ALA A 79 7.09 9.19 1.58
N LEU A 80 7.30 8.43 0.51
CA LEU A 80 8.55 7.72 0.28
C LEU A 80 9.59 8.67 -0.32
N PRO A 81 10.85 8.60 0.15
CA PRO A 81 11.92 9.40 -0.41
C PRO A 81 12.23 8.94 -1.83
N ASP A 82 12.45 9.91 -2.71
CA ASP A 82 12.89 9.69 -4.10
C ASP A 82 14.39 9.35 -4.10
N ILE A 83 14.72 8.10 -3.74
CA ILE A 83 16.11 7.64 -3.62
C ILE A 83 16.53 6.95 -4.92
N ASP A 84 17.55 7.52 -5.56
CA ASP A 84 18.25 6.86 -6.67
C ASP A 84 19.17 5.75 -6.12
N TRP A 85 18.62 4.55 -5.97
CA TRP A 85 19.36 3.40 -5.43
C TRP A 85 20.59 3.02 -6.27
N VAL A 86 20.59 3.32 -7.57
CA VAL A 86 21.74 3.08 -8.45
C VAL A 86 22.89 4.01 -8.03
N ALA A 87 22.63 5.32 -7.93
CA ALA A 87 23.61 6.27 -7.44
C ALA A 87 24.10 5.90 -6.03
N ARG A 88 23.17 5.58 -5.11
CA ARG A 88 23.50 5.18 -3.73
C ARG A 88 24.39 3.93 -3.66
N SER A 89 24.11 2.91 -4.47
CA SER A 89 24.95 1.70 -4.52
C SER A 89 26.34 1.97 -5.14
N LEU A 90 26.47 2.95 -6.03
CA LEU A 90 27.74 3.33 -6.65
C LEU A 90 28.62 4.22 -5.74
N GLU A 91 28.06 4.90 -4.73
CA GLU A 91 28.83 5.73 -3.78
C GLU A 91 29.85 4.94 -2.94
N GLY A 92 29.62 3.63 -2.76
CA GLY A 92 30.53 2.73 -2.03
C GLY A 92 31.65 2.12 -2.87
N LEU A 93 31.65 2.34 -4.19
CA LEU A 93 32.67 1.87 -5.13
C LEU A 93 33.69 3.00 -5.42
N LYS A 94 34.48 3.37 -4.40
CA LYS A 94 35.68 4.22 -4.56
C LYS A 94 36.95 3.47 -4.19
#